data_AF-A0A6N7G5S0-F1
#
_entry.id   AF-A0A6N7G5S0-F1
#
_cell.length_a   1.000
_cell.length_b   1.000
_cell.length_c   1.000
_cell.angle_alpha   90.00
_cell.angle_beta   90.00
_cell.angle_gamma   90.00
#
_symmetry.space_group_name_H-M   'P 1'
#
loop_
_entity.id
_entity.type
_entity.pdbx_description
1 polymer ?
#
loop_
_entity_poly.entity_id
_entity_poly.type
_entity_poly.pdbx_seq_one_letter_code
_entity_poly.pdbx_strand_id
1 'polypeptide(L)' 'MRARIAAHSRLANANEADRRDMTAAARQAFADRWERQVDPDGNLTPDERARRAEHAKRAHYQRMALKSAQARRRRRAR' A
#
# COMPACT_ATOMS: atom_id res chain seq x y z
N MET A 1 -18.89 13.38 -3.82
CA MET A 1 -19.82 12.26 -3.53
C MET A 1 -20.03 11.31 -4.71
N ARG A 2 -20.07 11.81 -5.96
CA ARG A 2 -20.27 11.03 -7.19
C ARG A 2 -19.33 9.83 -7.37
N ALA A 3 -18.03 10.01 -7.09
CA ALA A 3 -17.05 8.93 -7.23
C ALA A 3 -17.31 7.71 -6.32
N ARG A 4 -17.84 7.93 -5.10
CA ARG A 4 -18.16 6.83 -4.18
C ARG A 4 -19.38 6.04 -4.66
N ILE A 5 -20.40 6.75 -5.16
CA ILE A 5 -21.60 6.12 -5.73
C ILE A 5 -21.22 5.23 -6.91
N ALA A 6 -20.43 5.76 -7.86
CA ALA A 6 -19.95 5.00 -9.01
C ALA A 6 -19.14 3.75 -8.61
N ALA A 7 -18.26 3.86 -7.61
CA ALA A 7 -17.49 2.74 -7.10
C ALA A 7 -18.38 1.65 -6.49
N HIS A 8 -19.37 2.03 -5.67
CA HIS A 8 -20.31 1.07 -5.07
C HIS A 8 -21.22 0.41 -6.11
N SER A 9 -21.74 1.17 -7.08
CA SER A 9 -22.55 0.61 -8.18
C SER A 9 -21.75 -0.37 -9.04
N ARG A 10 -20.48 -0.06 -9.33
CA ARG A 10 -19.61 -0.98 -10.09
C ARG A 10 -19.29 -2.25 -9.30
N LEU A 11 -19.07 -2.15 -7.99
CA LEU A 11 -18.78 -3.28 -7.13
C LEU A 11 -19.98 -4.24 -6.97
N ALA A 12 -21.20 -3.70 -6.93
CA ALA A 12 -22.42 -4.49 -6.81
C ALA A 12 -22.65 -5.46 -7.99
N ASN A 13 -22.13 -5.11 -9.18
CA ASN A 13 -22.33 -5.87 -10.41
C ASN A 13 -21.12 -6.73 -10.81
N ALA A 14 -20.01 -6.68 -10.06
CA ALA A 14 -18.75 -7.31 -10.41
C ALA A 14 -18.55 -8.66 -9.68
N ASN A 15 -18.09 -9.68 -10.39
CA ASN A 15 -17.73 -10.96 -9.77
C ASN A 15 -16.37 -10.87 -9.03
N GLU A 16 -15.92 -11.95 -8.39
CA GLU A 16 -14.64 -11.95 -7.64
C GLU A 16 -13.41 -11.68 -8.53
N ALA A 17 -13.39 -12.17 -9.77
CA ALA A 17 -12.28 -11.96 -10.70
C ALA A 17 -12.21 -10.49 -11.14
N ASP A 18 -13.33 -9.93 -11.58
CA ASP A 18 -13.44 -8.53 -12.01
C ASP A 18 -13.00 -7.56 -10.91
N ARG A 19 -13.35 -7.86 -9.65
CA ARG A 19 -12.99 -7.03 -8.50
C ARG A 19 -11.47 -7.03 -8.24
N ARG A 20 -10.79 -8.17 -8.45
CA ARG A 20 -9.34 -8.26 -8.32
C ARG A 20 -8.66 -7.46 -9.42
N ASP A 21 -9.13 -7.59 -10.66
CA ASP A 21 -8.57 -6.91 -11.83
C ASP A 21 -8.76 -5.39 -11.76
N MET A 22 -9.91 -4.92 -11.29
CA MET A 22 -10.17 -3.49 -11.06
C MET A 22 -9.13 -2.80 -10.16
N THR A 23 -8.50 -3.55 -9.27
CA THR A 23 -7.52 -3.04 -8.31
C THR A 23 -6.10 -3.53 -8.60
N ALA A 24 -5.88 -4.31 -9.66
CA ALA A 24 -4.60 -4.89 -10.01
C ALA A 24 -3.54 -3.82 -10.28
N ALA A 25 -3.85 -2.83 -11.13
CA ALA A 25 -2.93 -1.73 -11.44
C ALA A 25 -2.54 -0.93 -10.19
N ALA A 26 -3.48 -0.69 -9.28
CA ALA A 26 -3.20 0.00 -8.02
C ALA A 26 -2.33 -0.84 -7.08
N ARG A 27 -2.53 -2.16 -7.02
CA ARG A 27 -1.69 -3.08 -6.23
C ARG A 27 -0.27 -3.16 -6.79
N GLN A 28 -0.11 -3.23 -8.11
CA GLN A 28 1.19 -3.19 -8.78
C GLN A 28 1.89 -1.86 -8.49
N ALA A 29 1.24 -0.72 -8.73
CA ALA A 29 1.83 0.59 -8.41
C ALA A 29 2.22 0.72 -6.93
N PHE A 30 1.46 0.12 -6.01
CA PHE A 30 1.79 0.08 -4.59
C PHE A 30 2.96 -0.85 -4.26
N ALA A 31 3.21 -1.90 -5.05
CA ALA A 31 4.41 -2.72 -4.93
C ALA A 31 5.63 -1.95 -5.48
N ASP A 32 5.51 -1.41 -6.69
CA ASP A 32 6.61 -0.75 -7.43
C ASP A 32 7.12 0.52 -6.74
N ARG A 33 6.29 1.19 -5.95
CA ARG A 33 6.71 2.41 -5.24
C ARG A 33 7.84 2.14 -4.26
N TRP A 34 7.95 0.93 -3.72
CA TRP A 34 9.02 0.60 -2.77
C TRP A 34 10.35 0.51 -3.49
N GLU A 35 10.38 -0.13 -4.66
CA GLU A 35 11.57 -0.20 -5.51
C GLU A 35 12.03 1.19 -5.94
N ARG A 36 11.10 2.02 -6.43
CA ARG A 36 11.39 3.43 -6.79
C ARG A 36 11.86 4.27 -5.60
N GLN A 37 11.40 3.94 -4.38
CA GLN A 37 11.81 4.65 -3.18
C GLN A 37 13.23 4.28 -2.73
N VAL A 38 13.66 3.03 -2.95
CA VAL A 38 15.00 2.55 -2.53
C VAL A 38 16.06 2.68 -3.62
N ASP A 39 15.64 2.80 -4.87
CA ASP A 39 16.49 2.95 -6.04
C ASP A 39 15.88 3.95 -7.05
N PRO A 40 15.89 5.27 -6.75
CA PRO A 40 15.36 6.29 -7.66
C PRO A 40 16.14 6.37 -8.98
N ASP A 41 17.45 6.12 -8.92
CA ASP A 41 18.38 6.26 -10.04
C ASP A 41 18.59 4.94 -10.81
N GLY A 42 18.10 3.82 -10.30
CA GLY A 42 18.17 2.51 -10.96
C GLY A 42 19.55 1.84 -10.92
N ASN A 43 20.41 2.25 -9.99
CA ASN A 43 21.81 1.84 -9.91
C ASN A 43 22.03 0.51 -9.18
N LEU A 44 21.01 -0.01 -8.49
CA LEU A 44 21.13 -1.26 -7.76
C LEU A 44 20.82 -2.47 -8.63
N THR A 45 21.48 -3.59 -8.31
CA THR A 45 21.12 -4.89 -8.88
C THR A 45 19.67 -5.25 -8.52
N PRO A 46 18.94 -5.98 -9.38
CA PRO A 46 17.55 -6.37 -9.11
C PRO A 46 17.36 -7.04 -7.74
N ASP A 47 18.29 -7.91 -7.34
CA ASP A 47 18.23 -8.61 -6.06
C ASP A 47 18.39 -7.67 -4.86
N GLU A 48 19.32 -6.72 -4.93
CA GLU A 48 19.52 -5.73 -3.87
C GLU A 48 18.34 -4.77 -3.78
N ARG A 49 17.80 -4.37 -4.93
CA ARG A 49 16.59 -3.53 -5.01
C ARG A 49 15.40 -4.22 -4.36
N ALA A 50 15.16 -5.49 -4.66
CA ALA A 50 14.09 -6.29 -4.06
C ALA A 50 14.27 -6.44 -2.55
N ARG A 51 15.49 -6.75 -2.07
CA ARG A 51 15.79 -6.82 -0.63
C ARG A 51 15.50 -5.49 0.06
N ARG A 52 16.00 -4.38 -0.47
CA ARG A 52 15.80 -3.04 0.11
C ARG A 52 14.32 -2.64 0.08
N ALA A 53 13.61 -2.92 -1.01
CA ALA A 53 12.18 -2.63 -1.15
C ALA A 53 11.35 -3.36 -0.08
N GLU A 54 11.65 -4.63 0.19
CA GLU A 54 10.99 -5.40 1.24
C GLU A 54 11.26 -4.82 2.64
N HIS A 55 12.49 -4.38 2.92
CA HIS A 55 12.80 -3.66 4.16
C HIS A 55 12.04 -2.33 4.28
N ALA A 56 11.98 -1.55 3.20
CA ALA A 56 11.23 -0.28 3.17
C ALA A 56 9.73 -0.49 3.43
N LYS A 57 9.16 -1.53 2.84
CA LYS A 57 7.78 -1.96 3.06
C LYS A 57 7.52 -2.32 4.51
N ARG A 58 8.37 -3.16 5.12
CA ARG A 58 8.26 -3.54 6.54
C ARG A 58 8.35 -2.32 7.46
N ALA A 59 9.32 -1.43 7.22
CA ALA A 59 9.51 -0.22 8.01
C ALA A 59 8.29 0.72 7.95
N HIS A 60 7.60 0.80 6.81
CA HIS A 60 6.38 1.60 6.71
C HIS A 60 5.23 1.05 7.56
N TYR A 61 4.96 -0.26 7.49
CA TYR A 61 3.90 -0.86 8.29
C TYR A 61 4.22 -0.77 9.79
N GLN A 62 5.48 -0.94 10.18
CA GLN A 62 5.92 -0.73 11.57
C GLN A 62 5.69 0.71 12.02
N ARG A 63 6.01 1.72 11.19
CA ARG A 63 5.71 3.13 11.50
C ARG A 63 4.21 3.38 11.67
N MET A 64 3.37 2.79 10.83
CA MET A 64 1.91 2.87 10.99
C MET A 64 1.44 2.24 12.31
N ALA A 65 1.94 1.05 12.64
CA ALA A 65 1.61 0.35 13.86
C ALA A 65 2.03 1.15 15.10
N LEU A 66 3.23 1.74 15.09
CA LEU A 66 3.72 2.61 16.15
C LEU A 66 2.81 3.83 16.35
N LYS A 67 2.46 4.54 15.27
CA LYS A 67 1.53 5.69 15.34
C LYS A 67 0.18 5.29 15.92
N SER A 68 -0.32 4.12 15.54
CA SER A 68 -1.57 3.55 16.05
C SER A 68 -1.48 3.24 17.55
N ALA A 69 -0.39 2.62 18.01
CA ALA A 69 -0.13 2.33 19.41
C ALA A 69 -0.03 3.62 20.25
N GLN A 70 0.70 4.62 19.75
CA GLN A 70 0.80 5.94 20.39
C GLN A 70 -0.56 6.63 20.52
N ALA A 71 -1.41 6.56 19.49
CA ALA A 71 -2.76 7.13 19.53
C ALA A 71 -3.64 6.45 20.60
N ARG A 72 -3.59 5.11 20.68
CA ARG A 72 -4.29 4.35 21.73
C ARG A 72 -3.79 4.71 23.14
N ARG A 73 -2.46 4.84 23.32
CA ARG A 73 -1.86 5.25 24.60
C ARG A 73 -2.35 6.63 25.03
N ARG A 74 -2.37 7.61 24.12
CA ARG A 74 -2.89 8.96 24.41
C ARG A 74 -4.36 8.96 24.80
N ARG A 75 -5.19 8.13 24.17
CA ARG A 75 -6.61 8.01 24.51
C ARG A 75 -6.85 7.41 25.89
N ARG A 76 -5.98 6.51 26.37
CA ARG A 76 -6.07 5.94 27.72
C ARG A 76 -5.56 6.86 28.82
N ALA A 77 -4.69 7.81 28.47
CA ALA A 77 -4.13 8.81 29.38
C ALA A 77 -4.98 10.10 29.47
N ARG A 78 -6.05 10.18 28.67
CA ARG A 78 -7.12 11.19 28.77
C ARG A 78 -8.28 10.58 29.53
#